data_AF-A0A258KBW5-F1
#
_entry.id   AF-A0A258KBW5-F1
#
_cell.length_a   1.000
_cell.length_b   1.000
_cell.length_c   1.000
_cell.angle_alpha   90.00
_cell.angle_beta   90.00
_cell.angle_gamma   90.00
#
_symmetry.space_group_name_H-M   'P 1'
#
loop_
_entity.id
_entity.type
_entity.pdbx_description
1 polymer ?
#
loop_
_entity_poly.entity_id
_entity_poly.type
_entity_poly.pdbx_seq_one_letter_code
_entity_poly.pdbx_strand_id
1 'polypeptide(L)' 'TDSGLDIDALKIVSEGVNALRGPERGMLVITHYQRLLDYIKPDRVHVLAAGRIVASGGPELALQLEAEGYDKYASAAA' A
#
# COMPACT_ATOMS: atom_id res chain seq x y z
N THR A 1 -9.42 1.18 17.10
CA THR A 1 -9.08 -0.22 17.41
C THR A 1 -9.56 -1.04 16.24
N ASP A 2 -8.70 -1.31 15.25
CA ASP A 2 -9.01 -2.31 14.22
C ASP A 2 -9.15 -3.65 14.92
N SER A 3 -10.36 -4.17 14.87
CA SER A 3 -10.71 -5.43 15.50
C SER A 3 -10.16 -6.57 14.64
N GLY A 4 -9.93 -7.76 15.20
CA GLY A 4 -9.40 -8.91 14.43
C GLY A 4 -10.20 -9.27 13.17
N LEU A 5 -11.47 -8.82 13.07
CA LEU A 5 -12.31 -8.90 11.87
C LEU A 5 -11.68 -8.20 10.65
N ASP A 6 -10.95 -7.10 10.86
CA ASP A 6 -10.30 -6.34 9.79
C ASP A 6 -9.13 -7.12 9.18
N ILE A 7 -8.44 -7.97 9.96
CA ILE A 7 -7.36 -8.84 9.46
C ILE A 7 -7.93 -9.91 8.53
N ASP A 8 -9.05 -10.53 8.89
CA ASP A 8 -9.68 -11.56 8.07
C ASP A 8 -10.24 -10.96 6.77
N ALA A 9 -10.84 -9.77 6.84
CA ALA A 9 -11.28 -9.04 5.66
C ALA A 9 -10.09 -8.69 4.73
N LEU A 10 -8.96 -8.21 5.28
CA LEU A 10 -7.76 -7.92 4.50
C LEU A 10 -7.21 -9.18 3.81
N LYS A 11 -7.22 -10.33 4.50
CA LYS A 11 -6.80 -11.61 3.90
C LYS A 11 -7.69 -12.01 2.73
N ILE A 12 -9.02 -12.01 2.91
CA ILE A 12 -9.97 -12.38 1.84
C ILE A 12 -9.81 -11.47 0.63
N VAL A 13 -9.69 -10.15 0.84
CA VAL A 13 -9.46 -9.20 -0.26
C VAL A 13 -8.14 -9.49 -0.96
N SER A 14 -7.08 -9.76 -0.20
CA SER A 14 -5.76 -10.05 -0.75
C SER A 14 -5.72 -11.34 -1.57
N GLU A 15 -6.40 -12.39 -1.11
CA GLU A 15 -6.56 -13.63 -1.86
C GLU A 15 -7.27 -13.40 -3.19
N GLY A 16 -8.36 -12.62 -3.19
CA GLY A 16 -9.08 -12.24 -4.41
C GLY A 16 -8.20 -11.45 -5.39
N VAL A 17 -7.46 -10.46 -4.90
CA VAL A 17 -6.53 -9.66 -5.72
C VAL A 17 -5.45 -10.56 -6.33
N ASN A 18 -4.81 -11.40 -5.52
CA ASN A 18 -3.73 -12.28 -5.97
C ASN A 18 -4.24 -13.33 -6.98
N ALA A 19 -5.43 -13.89 -6.80
CA ALA A 19 -6.04 -14.84 -7.73
C ALA A 19 -6.35 -14.23 -9.11
N LEU A 20 -6.59 -12.91 -9.15
CA LEU A 20 -6.90 -12.18 -10.38
C LEU A 20 -5.66 -11.61 -11.07
N ARG A 21 -4.46 -11.72 -10.47
CA ARG A 21 -3.21 -11.16 -10.99
C ARG A 21 -2.82 -11.88 -12.29
N GLY A 22 -2.44 -11.11 -13.31
CA GLY A 22 -2.05 -11.66 -14.61
C GLY A 22 -1.65 -10.58 -15.60
N PRO A 23 -1.09 -10.95 -16.76
CA PRO A 23 -0.55 -9.99 -17.74
C PRO A 23 -1.62 -9.06 -18.35
N GLU A 24 -2.89 -9.50 -18.39
CA GLU A 24 -4.00 -8.74 -18.99
C GLU A 24 -4.70 -7.78 -18.00
N ARG A 25 -4.19 -7.64 -16.77
CA ARG A 25 -4.85 -6.87 -15.70
C ARG A 25 -3.88 -5.99 -14.93
N GLY A 26 -4.23 -4.71 -14.80
CA GLY A 26 -3.61 -3.78 -13.88
C GLY A 26 -4.44 -3.63 -12.60
N MET A 27 -3.77 -3.42 -11.47
CA MET A 27 -4.42 -3.24 -10.17
C MET A 27 -3.84 -2.01 -9.49
N LEU A 28 -4.71 -1.16 -8.96
CA LEU A 28 -4.35 -0.03 -8.10
C LEU A 28 -4.96 -0.27 -6.72
N VAL A 29 -4.10 -0.51 -5.73
CA VAL A 29 -4.51 -0.70 -4.34
C VAL A 29 -4.23 0.59 -3.59
N ILE A 30 -5.28 1.21 -3.03
CA ILE A 30 -5.18 2.41 -2.22
C ILE A 30 -5.31 1.99 -0.76
N THR A 31 -4.27 2.23 0.03
CA THR A 31 -4.25 1.86 1.46
C THR A 31 -3.42 2.84 2.26
N HIS A 32 -3.81 3.05 3.52
CA HIS A 32 -2.98 3.66 4.55
C HIS A 32 -2.44 2.60 5.54
N TYR A 33 -2.88 1.34 5.41
CA TYR A 33 -2.43 0.20 6.20
C TYR A 33 -1.26 -0.50 5.52
N GLN A 34 -0.11 -0.49 6.18
CA GLN A 34 1.10 -1.18 5.70
C GLN A 34 0.94 -2.71 5.72
N ARG A 35 0.19 -3.26 6.69
CA ARG A 35 -0.10 -4.69 6.79
C ARG A 35 -0.74 -5.30 5.53
N LEU A 36 -1.44 -4.51 4.72
CA LEU A 36 -2.00 -5.02 3.46
C LEU A 36 -0.88 -5.43 2.48
N LEU A 37 0.26 -4.75 2.54
CA LEU A 37 1.41 -4.98 1.67
C LEU A 37 2.17 -6.27 2.03
N ASP A 38 1.94 -6.83 3.22
CA ASP A 38 2.41 -8.17 3.60
C ASP A 38 1.66 -9.27 2.83
N TYR A 39 0.40 -9.02 2.44
CA TYR A 39 -0.46 -9.98 1.75
C TYR A 39 -0.49 -9.75 0.23
N ILE A 40 -0.33 -8.50 -0.21
CA ILE A 40 -0.29 -8.13 -1.63
C ILE A 40 1.04 -7.46 -1.90
N LYS A 41 1.95 -8.17 -2.59
CA LYS A 41 3.22 -7.59 -3.04
C LYS A 41 2.99 -6.69 -4.25
N PRO A 42 3.17 -5.36 -4.14
CA PRO A 42 3.03 -4.47 -5.28
C PRO A 42 4.24 -4.57 -6.20
N ASP A 43 4.09 -4.24 -7.48
CA ASP A 43 5.26 -4.06 -8.37
C ASP A 43 5.83 -2.64 -8.27
N ARG A 44 4.97 -1.67 -7.93
CA ARG A 44 5.28 -0.24 -7.79
C ARG A 44 4.48 0.34 -6.63
N VAL A 45 5.11 1.20 -5.84
CA VAL A 45 4.52 1.95 -4.73
C VAL A 45 4.56 3.44 -5.05
N HIS A 46 3.48 4.15 -4.74
CA HIS A 46 3.36 5.60 -4.90
C HIS A 46 2.88 6.22 -3.59
N VAL A 47 3.53 7.31 -3.15
CA VAL A 47 3.09 8.08 -1.98
C VAL A 47 2.34 9.31 -2.46
N LEU A 48 1.08 9.43 -2.05
CA LEU A 48 0.22 10.58 -2.33
C LEU A 48 0.21 11.52 -1.13
N ALA A 49 0.61 12.77 -1.32
CA ALA A 49 0.51 13.84 -0.32
C ALA A 49 0.09 15.15 -1.00
N ALA A 50 -0.77 15.94 -0.35
CA ALA A 50 -1.31 17.20 -0.89
C ALA A 50 -1.86 17.09 -2.33
N GLY A 51 -2.54 15.98 -2.64
CA GLY A 51 -3.12 15.72 -3.96
C GLY A 51 -2.10 15.41 -5.07
N ARG A 52 -0.83 15.16 -4.73
CA ARG A 52 0.23 14.85 -5.70
C ARG A 52 1.01 13.60 -5.30
N ILE A 53 1.54 12.89 -6.29
CA ILE A 53 2.49 11.81 -6.04
C ILE A 53 3.84 12.44 -5.72
N VAL A 54 4.26 12.32 -4.47
CA VAL A 54 5.50 12.95 -3.97
C VAL A 54 6.68 11.98 -3.93
N ALA A 55 6.42 10.67 -3.94
CA ALA A 55 7.45 9.65 -4.05
C ALA A 55 6.93 8.42 -4.81
N SER A 56 7.84 7.68 -5.43
CA SER A 56 7.54 6.45 -6.15
C SER A 56 8.73 5.50 -6.08
N GLY A 57 8.49 4.21 -5.91
CA GLY A 57 9.54 3.21 -5.75
C GLY A 57 9.01 1.80 -5.96
N GLY A 58 9.86 0.80 -5.73
CA GLY A 58 9.44 -0.59 -5.63
C GLY A 58 8.88 -0.93 -4.24
N PRO A 59 8.70 -2.22 -3.93
CA PRO A 59 8.24 -2.70 -2.63
C PRO A 59 9.06 -2.19 -1.44
N GLU A 60 10.35 -1.92 -1.63
CA GLU A 60 11.24 -1.38 -0.61
C GLU A 60 10.77 -0.03 -0.06
N LEU A 61 10.07 0.77 -0.86
CA LEU A 61 9.50 2.03 -0.41
C LEU A 61 8.40 1.81 0.65
N ALA A 62 7.63 0.72 0.53
CA ALA A 62 6.62 0.37 1.53
C ALA A 62 7.25 -0.01 2.88
N LEU A 63 8.32 -0.81 2.86
CA LEU A 63 9.06 -1.19 4.06
C LEU A 63 9.69 0.02 4.73
N GLN A 64 10.21 0.95 3.93
CA GLN A 64 10.77 2.19 4.45
C GLN A 64 9.70 3.07 5.12
N LEU A 65 8.51 3.16 4.53
CA LEU A 65 7.37 3.89 5.11
C LEU A 65 6.90 3.27 6.43
N GLU A 66 7.00 1.96 6.58
CA GLU A 66 6.70 1.27 7.84
C GLU A 66 7.71 1.60 8.94
N ALA A 67 8.99 1.58 8.60
CA ALA A 67 10.05 1.85 9.56
C ALA A 67 10.13 3.34 9.98
N GLU A 68 9.96 4.25 9.02
CA GLU A 68 10.22 5.68 9.21
C GLU A 68 8.94 6.52 9.35
N GLY A 69 7.78 5.95 9.09
CA GLY A 69 6.52 6.68 9.01
C GLY A 69 6.40 7.56 7.76
N TYR A 70 5.34 8.37 7.72
CA TYR A 70 5.01 9.24 6.58
C TYR A 70 5.47 10.69 6.74
N ASP A 71 6.07 11.06 7.86
CA ASP A 71 6.37 12.45 8.24
C ASP A 71 7.24 13.16 7.21
N LYS A 72 8.21 12.45 6.61
CA LYS A 72 9.08 12.97 5.55
C LYS A 72 8.34 13.41 4.28
N TYR A 73 7.10 12.95 4.09
CA TYR A 73 6.25 13.29 2.95
C TYR A 73 5.12 14.26 3.30
N ALA A 74 4.79 14.40 4.59
CA ALA A 74 3.78 15.34 5.07
C ALA A 74 4.19 16.81 4.85
N SER A 75 5.50 17.10 4.84
CA SER A 75 6.05 18.46 4.69
C SER A 75 6.19 18.94 3.25
N ALA A 76 6.08 18.07 2.25
CA ALA A 76 6.08 18.46 0.83
C ALA A 76 4.82 19.27 0.41
N ALA A 77 3.92 19.50 1.37
CA ALA A 77 2.67 20.24 1.25
C ALA A 77 2.77 21.74 1.60
N ALA A 78 3.96 22.26 1.91
CA ALA A 78 4.17 23.68 2.24
C ALA A 78 4.51 24.53 1.00
#